data_AF-A0A9W9DS33-F1
#
_entry.id   AF-A0A9W9DS33-F1
#
_cell.length_a   1.000
_cell.length_b   1.000
_cell.length_c   1.000
_cell.angle_alpha   90.00
_cell.angle_beta   90.00
_cell.angle_gamma   90.00
#
_symmetry.space_group_name_H-M   'P 1'
#
loop_
_entity.id
_entity.type
_entity.pdbx_description
1 polymer ?
#
loop_
_entity_poly.entity_id
_entity_poly.type
_entity_poly.pdbx_seq_one_letter_code
_entity_poly.pdbx_strand_id
1 'polypeptide(L)'
;MQALPQPISLLVFGSISVSVAASALAITGLCLDASPLLWVIPAAFIVTFTHHARVLTLARIEPHGSERLFSKLRIIWGFISALSWTLSLCATVIATVLKAMDVFPNYAMHVGIWLMTTCAVLALIESVLSWAIAIMNRKERKRITYAAKWRPLKMDRSWRFAPLISWSELR
;
A
#
# COMPACT_ATOMS: atom_id res chain seq x y z
N MET A 1 -17.86 12.37 10.49
CA MET A 1 -16.67 11.92 9.72
C MET A 1 -16.32 10.52 10.20
N GLN A 2 -16.64 9.48 9.43
CA GLN A 2 -16.29 8.11 9.82
C GLN A 2 -14.97 7.74 9.14
N ALA A 3 -14.02 7.25 9.94
CA ALA A 3 -12.68 6.86 9.52
C ALA A 3 -12.71 5.71 8.50
N LEU A 4 -11.57 5.43 7.85
CA LEU A 4 -11.31 4.20 7.10
C LEU A 4 -11.84 2.97 7.86
N PRO A 5 -12.16 1.85 7.18
CA PRO A 5 -12.40 0.59 7.86
C PRO A 5 -11.25 0.37 8.85
N GLN A 6 -11.58 0.29 10.15
CA GLN A 6 -10.60 0.19 11.24
C GLN A 6 -9.44 -0.79 10.96
N PRO A 7 -9.63 -1.96 10.31
CA PRO A 7 -8.51 -2.85 10.03
C PRO A 7 -7.53 -2.31 8.97
N ILE A 8 -7.99 -1.55 7.96
CA ILE A 8 -7.10 -1.03 6.89
C ILE A 8 -6.23 0.10 7.43
N SER A 9 -6.78 0.97 8.27
CA SER A 9 -5.99 2.05 8.89
C SER A 9 -4.88 1.49 9.77
N LEU A 10 -5.15 0.48 10.59
CA LEU A 10 -4.15 -0.14 11.46
C LEU A 10 -3.02 -0.79 10.65
N LEU A 11 -3.36 -1.48 9.56
CA LEU A 11 -2.37 -2.06 8.66
C LEU A 11 -1.50 -1.00 7.99
N VAL A 12 -2.08 0.12 7.54
CA VAL A 12 -1.32 1.23 6.95
C VAL A 12 -0.37 1.86 7.98
N PHE A 13 -0.81 2.09 9.21
CA PHE A 13 0.07 2.61 10.26
C PHE A 13 1.18 1.62 10.62
N GLY A 14 0.86 0.33 10.73
CA GLY A 14 1.86 -0.72 10.97
C GLY A 14 2.91 -0.77 9.86
N SER A 15 2.48 -0.73 8.60
CA SER A 15 3.34 -0.70 7.43
C SER A 15 4.24 0.53 7.40
N ILE A 16 3.72 1.73 7.72
CA ILE A 16 4.55 2.94 7.85
C ILE A 16 5.62 2.75 8.92
N SER A 17 5.26 2.26 10.11
CA SER A 17 6.21 2.06 11.21
C SER A 17 7.33 1.08 10.86
N VAL A 18 6.99 -0.06 10.27
CA VAL A 18 7.97 -1.08 9.83
C VAL A 18 8.84 -0.53 8.71
N SER A 19 8.24 0.16 7.72
CA SER A 19 8.96 0.80 6.62
C SER A 19 9.97 1.86 7.11
N VAL A 20 9.59 2.69 8.09
CA VAL A 20 10.49 3.69 8.71
C VAL A 20 11.64 2.99 9.43
N ALA A 21 11.35 1.97 10.23
CA ALA A 21 12.37 1.21 10.96
C ALA A 21 13.37 0.53 10.01
N ALA A 22 12.87 -0.12 8.95
CA ALA A 22 13.70 -0.74 7.91
C ALA A 22 14.60 0.29 7.22
N SER A 23 14.07 1.47 6.91
CA SER A 23 14.84 2.54 6.27
C SER A 23 15.92 3.12 7.17
N ALA A 24 15.61 3.34 8.45
CA ALA A 24 16.58 3.82 9.42
C ALA A 24 17.74 2.83 9.59
N LEU A 25 17.45 1.53 9.67
CA LEU A 25 18.49 0.49 9.72
C LEU A 25 19.30 0.42 8.43
N ALA A 26 18.65 0.52 7.26
CA ALA A 26 19.35 0.54 5.98
C ALA A 26 20.31 1.72 5.86
N ILE A 27 19.87 2.92 6.26
CA ILE A 27 20.71 4.13 6.30
C ILE A 27 21.87 3.95 7.28
N THR A 28 21.61 3.39 8.46
CA THR A 28 22.66 3.08 9.45
C THR A 28 23.70 2.13 8.85
N GLY A 29 23.26 1.10 8.12
CA GLY A 29 24.16 0.17 7.42
C GLY A 29 24.99 0.82 6.33
N LEU A 30 24.40 1.76 5.58
CA LEU A 30 25.11 2.54 4.58
C LEU A 30 26.16 3.44 5.24
N CYS A 31 25.88 4.04 6.40
CA CYS A 31 26.87 4.83 7.15
C CYS A 31 28.01 3.99 7.76
N LEU A 32 27.79 2.67 7.90
CA LEU A 32 28.79 1.71 8.39
C LEU A 32 29.46 0.94 7.24
N ASP A 33 29.35 1.43 6.00
CA ASP A 33 29.94 0.83 4.79
C ASP A 33 29.55 -0.65 4.55
N ALA A 34 28.36 -1.06 5.00
CA ALA A 34 27.93 -2.46 4.93
C ALA A 34 27.78 -2.97 3.48
N SER A 35 26.92 -2.36 2.68
CA SER A 35 26.75 -2.69 1.27
C SER A 35 25.95 -1.62 0.54
N PRO A 36 26.34 -1.21 -0.68
CA PRO A 36 25.53 -0.29 -1.49
C PRO A 36 24.18 -0.91 -1.90
N LEU A 37 24.02 -2.24 -1.84
CA LEU A 37 22.74 -2.91 -2.12
C LEU A 37 21.64 -2.52 -1.13
N LEU A 38 21.99 -2.01 0.05
CA LEU A 38 21.02 -1.52 1.03
C LEU A 38 20.24 -0.29 0.55
N TRP A 39 20.70 0.43 -0.50
CA TRP A 39 19.97 1.55 -1.10
C TRP A 39 18.60 1.18 -1.66
N VAL A 40 18.37 -0.11 -1.95
CA VAL A 40 17.06 -0.59 -2.41
C VAL A 40 15.97 -0.36 -1.35
N ILE A 41 16.30 -0.43 -0.06
CA ILE A 41 15.32 -0.25 1.04
C ILE A 41 14.83 1.20 1.12
N PRO A 42 15.68 2.25 1.20
CA PRO A 42 15.22 3.64 1.13
C PRO A 42 14.39 3.95 -0.13
N ALA A 43 14.76 3.36 -1.29
CA ALA A 43 13.98 3.54 -2.51
C ALA A 43 12.58 2.94 -2.40
N ALA A 44 12.46 1.71 -1.88
CA ALA A 44 11.17 1.06 -1.62
C ALA A 44 10.35 1.85 -0.59
N PHE A 45 10.99 2.41 0.44
CA PHE A 45 10.35 3.29 1.41
C PHE A 45 9.72 4.52 0.78
N ILE A 46 10.42 5.23 -0.11
CA ILE A 46 9.87 6.42 -0.78
C ILE A 46 8.60 6.06 -1.58
N VAL A 47 8.62 4.94 -2.30
CA VAL A 47 7.45 4.45 -3.06
C VAL A 47 6.29 4.14 -2.12
N THR A 48 6.55 3.40 -1.05
CA THR A 48 5.53 2.96 -0.10
C THR A 48 4.97 4.13 0.72
N PHE A 49 5.83 5.04 1.19
CA PHE A 49 5.45 6.23 1.93
C PHE A 49 4.57 7.17 1.09
N THR A 50 4.95 7.44 -0.16
CA THR A 50 4.15 8.29 -1.06
C THR A 50 2.79 7.67 -1.35
N HIS A 51 2.72 6.34 -1.51
CA HIS A 51 1.46 5.62 -1.63
C HIS A 51 0.59 5.76 -0.37
N HIS A 52 1.13 5.50 0.82
CA HIS A 52 0.36 5.59 2.07
C HIS A 52 -0.05 7.02 2.42
N ALA A 53 0.80 8.01 2.18
CA ALA A 53 0.45 9.42 2.35
C ALA A 53 -0.77 9.80 1.49
N ARG A 54 -0.78 9.40 0.21
CA ARG A 54 -1.93 9.60 -0.69
C ARG A 54 -3.19 8.88 -0.17
N VAL A 55 -3.05 7.66 0.32
CA VAL A 55 -4.14 6.87 0.91
C VAL A 55 -4.77 7.59 2.10
N LEU A 56 -3.94 8.09 3.02
CA LEU A 56 -4.39 8.78 4.24
C LEU A 56 -5.02 10.14 3.94
N THR A 57 -4.44 10.92 3.03
CA THR A 57 -4.99 12.21 2.61
C THR A 57 -6.36 12.03 1.96
N LEU A 58 -6.49 11.09 1.02
CA LEU A 58 -7.77 10.81 0.37
C LEU A 58 -8.82 10.31 1.37
N ALA A 59 -8.42 9.52 2.35
CA ALA A 59 -9.35 9.03 3.37
C ALA A 59 -9.88 10.10 4.32
N ARG A 60 -9.21 11.25 4.42
CA ARG A 60 -9.73 12.41 5.18
C ARG A 60 -10.70 13.25 4.37
N ILE A 61 -10.55 13.29 3.05
CA ILE A 61 -11.31 14.16 2.15
C ILE A 61 -12.57 13.48 1.62
N GLU A 62 -12.47 12.21 1.25
CA GLU A 62 -13.55 11.49 0.55
C GLU A 62 -14.51 10.82 1.55
N PRO A 63 -15.83 10.83 1.27
CA PRO A 63 -16.81 10.14 2.08
C PRO A 63 -16.64 8.61 2.01
N HIS A 64 -17.08 7.92 3.05
CA HIS A 64 -16.99 6.46 3.15
C HIS A 64 -17.70 5.78 1.97
N GLY A 65 -17.04 4.81 1.35
CA GLY A 65 -17.57 4.09 0.17
C GLY A 65 -17.44 4.84 -1.16
N SER A 66 -16.72 5.98 -1.21
CA SER A 66 -16.40 6.65 -2.47
C SER A 66 -15.56 5.74 -3.38
N GLU A 67 -15.96 5.60 -4.64
CA GLU A 67 -15.19 4.84 -5.65
C GLU A 67 -13.79 5.41 -5.87
N ARG A 68 -13.60 6.72 -5.62
CA ARG A 68 -12.30 7.39 -5.73
C ARG A 68 -11.31 6.87 -4.69
N LEU A 69 -11.81 6.54 -3.49
CA LEU A 69 -10.99 5.97 -2.41
C LEU A 69 -10.46 4.57 -2.78
N PHE A 70 -11.18 3.84 -3.62
CA PHE A 70 -10.80 2.51 -4.12
C PHE A 70 -10.58 2.51 -5.64
N SER A 71 -9.92 3.54 -6.16
CA SER A 71 -9.57 3.62 -7.58
C SER A 71 -8.67 2.45 -8.02
N LYS A 72 -8.80 2.02 -9.28
CA LYS A 72 -7.91 1.02 -9.91
C LYS A 72 -6.44 1.41 -9.74
N LEU A 73 -6.13 2.69 -9.92
CA LEU A 73 -4.77 3.21 -9.80
C LEU A 73 -4.19 2.98 -8.40
N ARG A 74 -4.97 3.20 -7.33
CA ARG A 74 -4.50 2.94 -5.95
C ARG A 74 -4.19 1.47 -5.71
N ILE A 75 -5.01 0.57 -6.25
CA ILE A 75 -4.76 -0.86 -6.13
C ILE A 75 -3.45 -1.23 -6.86
N ILE A 76 -3.24 -0.68 -8.06
CA ILE A 76 -2.00 -0.89 -8.82
C ILE A 76 -0.80 -0.38 -8.00
N TRP A 77 -0.87 0.82 -7.43
CA TRP A 77 0.17 1.36 -6.55
C TRP A 77 0.43 0.48 -5.32
N GLY A 78 -0.62 -0.11 -4.73
CA GLY A 78 -0.46 -1.08 -3.65
C GLY A 78 0.33 -2.32 -4.07
N PHE A 79 0.07 -2.87 -5.26
CA PHE A 79 0.86 -3.98 -5.78
C PHE A 79 2.30 -3.58 -6.14
N ILE A 80 2.51 -2.39 -6.71
CA ILE A 80 3.85 -1.86 -6.97
C ILE A 80 4.65 -1.77 -5.66
N SER A 81 4.02 -1.26 -4.58
CA SER A 81 4.65 -1.18 -3.25
C SER A 81 4.99 -2.57 -2.69
N ALA A 82 4.11 -3.55 -2.87
CA ALA A 82 4.37 -4.93 -2.46
C ALA A 82 5.52 -5.57 -3.25
N LEU A 83 5.58 -5.32 -4.57
CA LEU A 83 6.66 -5.80 -5.42
C LEU A 83 8.00 -5.13 -5.06
N SER A 84 8.02 -3.82 -4.78
CA SER A 84 9.25 -3.12 -4.38
C SER A 84 9.82 -3.67 -3.07
N TRP A 85 8.97 -3.98 -2.09
CA TRP A 85 9.41 -4.63 -0.85
C TRP A 85 9.85 -6.07 -1.05
N THR A 86 9.21 -6.81 -1.96
CA THR A 86 9.66 -8.17 -2.35
C THR A 86 11.04 -8.12 -3.01
N LEU A 87 11.30 -7.16 -3.89
CA LEU A 87 12.62 -6.97 -4.51
C LEU A 87 13.67 -6.56 -3.47
N SER A 88 13.30 -5.71 -2.51
CA SER A 88 14.17 -5.32 -1.38
C SER A 88 14.54 -6.53 -0.52
N LEU A 89 13.57 -7.41 -0.25
CA LEU A 89 13.80 -8.67 0.44
C LEU A 89 14.77 -9.57 -0.35
N CYS A 90 14.55 -9.75 -1.66
CA CYS A 90 15.47 -10.54 -2.48
C CYS A 90 16.89 -9.96 -2.45
N ALA A 91 17.04 -8.64 -2.60
CA ALA A 91 18.34 -7.97 -2.58
C ALA A 91 19.06 -8.15 -1.23
N THR A 92 18.35 -7.99 -0.12
CA THR A 92 18.91 -8.17 1.23
C THR A 92 19.29 -9.62 1.52
N VAL A 93 18.47 -10.59 1.08
CA VAL A 93 18.79 -12.02 1.20
C VAL A 93 20.03 -12.36 0.38
N ILE A 94 20.11 -11.92 -0.88
CA ILE A 94 21.29 -12.15 -1.74
C ILE A 94 22.54 -11.54 -1.08
N ALA A 95 22.45 -10.30 -0.60
CA ALA A 95 23.58 -9.64 0.05
C ALA A 95 24.00 -10.37 1.34
N THR A 96 23.04 -10.89 2.11
CA THR A 96 23.30 -11.70 3.32
C THR A 96 24.00 -13.02 2.97
N VAL A 97 23.53 -13.72 1.94
CA VAL A 97 24.13 -14.99 1.48
C VAL A 97 25.54 -14.77 0.94
N LEU A 98 25.74 -13.76 0.08
CA LEU A 98 27.07 -13.43 -0.44
C LEU A 98 28.05 -13.08 0.67
N LYS A 99 27.58 -12.39 1.73
CA LYS A 99 28.41 -12.10 2.90
C LYS A 99 28.71 -13.36 3.71
N ALA A 100 27.75 -14.26 3.88
CA ALA A 100 27.94 -15.53 4.59
C ALA A 100 28.92 -16.48 3.88
N MET A 101 29.00 -16.41 2.54
CA MET A 101 29.96 -17.19 1.74
C MET A 101 31.38 -16.60 1.74
N ASP A 102 31.62 -15.51 2.49
CA ASP A 102 32.91 -14.81 2.58
C ASP A 102 33.50 -14.38 1.22
N VAL A 103 32.64 -14.21 0.21
CA VAL A 103 33.01 -13.72 -1.13
C VAL A 103 33.53 -12.27 -1.05
N PHE A 104 33.16 -11.54 0.01
CA PHE A 104 33.62 -10.17 0.28
C PHE A 104 34.59 -10.15 1.46
N PRO A 105 35.79 -9.56 1.30
CA PRO A 105 36.84 -9.61 2.31
C PRO A 105 36.39 -9.05 3.67
N ASN A 106 36.80 -9.75 4.74
CA ASN A 106 36.29 -9.67 6.11
C ASN A 106 36.63 -8.41 6.92
N TYR A 107 37.03 -7.31 6.28
CA TYR A 107 37.44 -6.12 7.01
C TYR A 107 36.19 -5.43 7.63
N ALA A 108 35.98 -5.61 8.94
CA ALA A 108 35.10 -4.85 9.84
C ALA A 108 33.59 -5.22 10.03
N MET A 109 33.08 -6.35 9.55
CA MET A 109 31.61 -6.59 9.51
C MET A 109 30.99 -7.51 10.58
N HIS A 110 31.50 -7.59 11.82
CA HIS A 110 30.78 -8.35 12.85
C HIS A 110 29.37 -7.80 13.16
N VAL A 111 29.18 -6.49 12.98
CA VAL A 111 27.86 -5.80 13.07
C VAL A 111 27.05 -5.96 11.78
N GLY A 112 27.71 -6.21 10.64
CA GLY A 112 27.09 -6.24 9.31
C GLY A 112 26.09 -7.38 9.11
N ILE A 113 26.40 -8.60 9.55
CA ILE A 113 25.50 -9.76 9.34
C ILE A 113 24.18 -9.59 10.10
N TRP A 114 24.22 -9.15 11.36
CA TRP A 114 23.01 -8.93 12.17
C TRP A 114 22.15 -7.81 11.60
N LEU A 115 22.78 -6.73 11.11
CA LEU A 115 22.08 -5.64 10.45
C LEU A 115 21.40 -6.09 9.15
N MET A 116 22.10 -6.85 8.31
CA MET A 116 21.55 -7.37 7.05
C MET A 116 20.40 -8.35 7.29
N THR A 117 20.56 -9.22 8.30
CA THR A 117 19.52 -10.17 8.72
C THR A 117 18.27 -9.44 9.24
N THR A 118 18.44 -8.43 10.10
CA THR A 118 17.30 -7.64 10.61
C THR A 118 16.61 -6.84 9.50
N CYS A 119 17.37 -6.27 8.55
CA CYS A 119 16.81 -5.61 7.36
C CYS A 119 15.99 -6.60 6.51
N ALA A 120 16.47 -7.83 6.30
CA ALA A 120 15.75 -8.85 5.56
C ALA A 120 14.44 -9.25 6.27
N VAL A 121 14.45 -9.43 7.59
CA VAL A 121 13.24 -9.74 8.38
C VAL A 121 12.22 -8.61 8.28
N LEU A 122 12.65 -7.34 8.39
CA LEU A 122 11.74 -6.20 8.24
C LEU A 122 11.19 -6.08 6.82
N ALA A 123 12.02 -6.30 5.80
CA ALA A 123 11.56 -6.31 4.40
C ALA A 123 10.55 -7.43 4.12
N LEU A 124 10.70 -8.59 4.78
CA LEU A 124 9.73 -9.68 4.72
C LEU A 124 8.39 -9.29 5.35
N ILE A 125 8.42 -8.76 6.58
CA ILE A 125 7.22 -8.29 7.28
C ILE A 125 6.50 -7.24 6.44
N GLU A 126 7.25 -6.30 5.88
CA GLU A 126 6.69 -5.21 5.09
C GLU A 126 6.12 -5.67 3.75
N SER A 127 6.75 -6.66 3.10
CA SER A 127 6.20 -7.31 1.92
C SER A 127 4.85 -7.96 2.24
N VAL A 128 4.75 -8.72 3.32
CA VAL A 128 3.50 -9.37 3.76
C VAL A 128 2.41 -8.33 4.05
N LEU A 129 2.75 -7.26 4.77
CA LEU A 129 1.82 -6.16 5.06
C LEU A 129 1.33 -5.47 3.78
N SER A 130 2.24 -5.15 2.87
CA SER A 130 1.92 -4.50 1.59
C SER A 130 0.99 -5.37 0.72
N TRP A 131 1.26 -6.67 0.65
CA TRP A 131 0.38 -7.64 -0.03
C TRP A 131 -1.00 -7.72 0.62
N ALA A 132 -1.07 -7.79 1.94
CA ALA A 132 -2.33 -7.83 2.69
C ALA A 132 -3.18 -6.57 2.41
N ILE A 133 -2.57 -5.38 2.46
CA ILE A 133 -3.23 -4.10 2.16
C ILE A 133 -3.74 -4.07 0.71
N ALA A 134 -2.93 -4.51 -0.25
CA ALA A 134 -3.32 -4.55 -1.67
C ALA A 134 -4.51 -5.50 -1.91
N ILE A 135 -4.50 -6.70 -1.31
CA ILE A 135 -5.59 -7.68 -1.40
C ILE A 135 -6.87 -7.15 -0.75
N MET A 136 -6.77 -6.54 0.43
CA MET A 136 -7.92 -5.96 1.13
C MET A 136 -8.54 -4.80 0.33
N ASN A 137 -7.72 -3.90 -0.21
CA ASN A 137 -8.20 -2.82 -1.09
C ASN A 137 -8.90 -3.37 -2.34
N ARG A 138 -8.38 -4.46 -2.93
CA ARG A 138 -9.02 -5.13 -4.07
C ARG A 138 -10.37 -5.77 -3.69
N LYS A 139 -10.44 -6.41 -2.52
CA LYS A 139 -11.70 -6.99 -2.00
C LYS A 139 -12.74 -5.91 -1.75
N GLU A 140 -12.36 -4.82 -1.10
CA GLU A 140 -13.29 -3.72 -0.79
C GLU A 140 -13.79 -3.02 -2.05
N ARG A 141 -12.91 -2.81 -3.04
CA ARG A 141 -13.33 -2.30 -4.35
C ARG A 141 -14.38 -3.18 -5.00
N LYS A 142 -14.16 -4.51 -5.02
CA LYS A 142 -15.15 -5.45 -5.57
C LYS A 142 -16.48 -5.32 -4.83
N ARG A 143 -16.45 -5.27 -3.49
CA ARG A 143 -17.65 -5.11 -2.66
C ARG A 143 -18.45 -3.86 -3.02
N ILE A 144 -17.77 -2.72 -3.17
CA ILE A 144 -18.40 -1.44 -3.57
C ILE A 144 -18.99 -1.54 -4.98
N THR A 145 -18.25 -2.08 -5.94
CA THR A 145 -18.75 -2.25 -7.31
C THR A 145 -19.96 -3.19 -7.37
N TYR A 146 -19.96 -4.29 -6.61
CA TYR A 146 -21.11 -5.17 -6.51
C TYR A 146 -22.30 -4.48 -5.85
N ALA A 147 -22.09 -3.75 -4.76
CA ALA A 147 -23.15 -2.99 -4.10
C ALA A 147 -23.73 -1.90 -5.02
N ALA A 148 -22.91 -1.25 -5.84
CA ALA A 148 -23.36 -0.27 -6.82
C ALA A 148 -24.18 -0.93 -7.95
N LYS A 149 -23.75 -2.10 -8.43
CA LYS A 149 -24.47 -2.86 -9.47
C LYS A 149 -25.87 -3.31 -9.03
N TRP A 150 -26.02 -3.69 -7.76
CA TRP A 150 -27.28 -4.20 -7.20
C TRP A 150 -28.05 -3.18 -6.39
N ARG A 151 -27.63 -1.90 -6.36
CA ARG A 151 -28.47 -0.85 -5.78
C ARG A 151 -29.75 -0.79 -6.60
N PRO A 152 -30.94 -0.96 -5.99
CA PRO A 152 -32.16 -0.73 -6.71
C PRO A 152 -32.08 0.70 -7.25
N LEU A 153 -32.25 0.85 -8.56
CA LEU A 153 -32.46 2.16 -9.16
C LEU A 153 -33.55 2.80 -8.30
N LYS A 154 -33.21 3.88 -7.58
CA LYS A 154 -34.24 4.77 -7.08
C LYS A 154 -34.89 5.28 -8.35
N MET A 155 -35.92 4.57 -8.82
CA MET A 155 -36.82 5.09 -9.85
C MET A 155 -37.28 6.41 -9.27
N ASP A 156 -36.72 7.47 -9.80
CA ASP A 156 -37.07 8.81 -9.41
C ASP A 156 -38.59 8.90 -9.60
N ARG A 157 -39.33 9.10 -8.51
CA ARG A 157 -40.80 9.16 -8.58
C ARG A 157 -41.26 10.41 -9.36
N SER A 158 -40.34 11.25 -9.83
CA SER A 158 -40.60 12.34 -10.77
C SER A 158 -41.38 11.89 -12.00
N TRP A 159 -41.22 10.64 -12.48
CA TRP A 159 -42.04 10.10 -13.58
C TRP A 159 -43.52 9.86 -13.21
N ARG A 160 -43.89 9.78 -11.92
CA ARG A 160 -45.30 9.66 -11.50
C ARG A 160 -46.05 10.99 -11.50
N PHE A 161 -45.33 12.10 -11.65
CA PHE A 161 -45.90 13.44 -11.72
C PHE A 161 -45.53 14.14 -13.03
N ALA A 162 -45.36 13.38 -14.12
CA ALA A 162 -45.59 13.98 -15.43
C ALA A 162 -47.08 14.42 -15.42
N PRO A 163 -47.39 15.73 -15.42
CA PRO A 163 -48.77 16.15 -15.54
C PRO A 163 -49.31 15.49 -16.80
N LEU A 164 -50.42 14.77 -16.66
CA LEU A 164 -51.23 14.36 -17.80
C LEU A 164 -51.58 15.66 -18.51
N ILE A 165 -50.82 16.02 -19.54
CA ILE A 165 -51.16 17.08 -20.47
C ILE A 165 -52.53 16.67 -20.98
N SER A 166 -53.56 17.35 -20.51
CA SER A 166 -54.93 17.08 -20.89
C SER A 166 -55.02 17.36 -22.38
N TRP A 167 -55.40 16.35 -23.16
CA TRP A 167 -55.61 16.42 -24.61
C TRP A 167 -56.62 17.50 -25.06
N SER A 168 -57.24 18.22 -24.12
CA SER A 168 -58.12 19.35 -24.37
C SER A 168 -57.41 20.66 -24.75
N GLU A 169 -56.09 20.78 -24.59
CA GLU A 169 -55.33 21.99 -24.99
C GLU A 169 -54.75 21.93 -26.41
N LEU A 170 -55.01 20.85 -27.17
CA LEU A 170 -54.54 20.67 -28.55
C LEU A 170 -55.61 20.97 -29.61
N ARG A 171 -56.59 21.84 -29.33
CA ARG A 171 -57.57 22.32 -30.33
C ARG A 171 -57.57 23.83 -30.46
#